data_AF-A0A3N4SGV1-F1
#
_entry.id   AF-A0A3N4SGV1-F1
#
_cell.length_a   1.000
_cell.length_b   1.000
_cell.length_c   1.000
_cell.angle_alpha   90.00
_cell.angle_beta   90.00
_cell.angle_gamma   90.00
#
_symmetry.space_group_name_H-M   'P 1'
#
loop_
_entity.id
_entity.type
_entity.pdbx_description
1 polymer ?
#
loop_
_entity_poly.entity_id
_entity_poly.type
_entity_poly.pdbx_seq_one_letter_code
_entity_poly.pdbx_strand_id
1 'polypeptide(L)'
;MRLVTGVRFDVLDVPAEAGAKALRHLGPGSPVALQGGRMRLLVATGGAEELPGLLEWLEWGALALDLRALGDRGRMDAPARPEPASTGVRLPPGPAEGRGEPVQGAALWLRPPESGCEVEASLPTLSAMGGVGGAPDLVRLLDTVATECHRIRLRRAGRGSENSQLLASS
;
A
#
# COMPACT_ATOMS: atom_id res chain seq x y z
N MET A 1 14.44 8.45 4.35
CA MET A 1 14.09 7.86 5.67
C MET A 1 13.34 6.54 5.43
N ARG A 2 13.49 5.55 6.30
CA ARG A 2 12.77 4.26 6.22
C ARG A 2 11.99 4.01 7.50
N LEU A 3 10.81 3.41 7.38
CA LEU A 3 9.96 2.99 8.49
C LEU A 3 10.12 1.49 8.72
N VAL A 4 10.15 1.06 9.98
CA VAL A 4 10.22 -0.35 10.38
C VAL A 4 8.81 -0.90 10.52
N THR A 5 8.52 -2.03 9.88
CA THR A 5 7.23 -2.73 9.96
C THR A 5 7.26 -3.81 11.05
N GLY A 6 6.11 -4.33 11.47
CA GLY A 6 6.01 -5.36 12.53
C GLY A 6 6.14 -4.84 13.96
N VAL A 7 6.27 -3.52 14.15
CA VAL A 7 6.30 -2.90 15.50
C VAL A 7 4.95 -2.28 15.83
N ARG A 8 4.45 -1.40 14.94
CA ARG A 8 3.19 -0.66 15.12
C ARG A 8 2.16 -0.95 14.03
N PHE A 9 2.64 -1.44 12.90
CA PHE A 9 1.85 -1.72 11.71
C PHE A 9 2.62 -2.71 10.84
N ASP A 10 1.87 -3.47 10.06
CA ASP A 10 2.38 -4.25 8.94
C ASP A 10 2.03 -3.55 7.62
N VAL A 11 2.66 -3.97 6.53
CA VAL A 11 2.39 -3.41 5.20
C VAL A 11 2.03 -4.52 4.22
N LEU A 12 0.91 -4.34 3.52
CA LEU A 12 0.59 -5.11 2.34
C LEU A 12 0.99 -4.32 1.10
N ASP A 13 1.95 -4.85 0.36
CA ASP A 13 2.52 -4.28 -0.86
C ASP A 13 1.96 -4.99 -2.10
N VAL A 14 1.13 -4.28 -2.85
CA VAL A 14 0.28 -4.81 -3.94
C VAL A 14 0.41 -3.96 -5.21
N PRO A 15 0.03 -4.44 -6.39
CA PRO A 15 0.00 -3.60 -7.59
C PRO A 15 -1.02 -2.47 -7.40
N ALA A 16 -0.68 -1.26 -7.85
CA ALA A 16 -1.53 -0.09 -7.61
C ALA A 16 -2.95 -0.25 -8.16
N GLU A 17 -3.11 -0.91 -9.32
CA GLU A 17 -4.42 -1.23 -9.90
C GLU A 17 -5.28 -2.09 -8.97
N ALA A 18 -4.69 -3.11 -8.35
CA ALA A 18 -5.40 -4.02 -7.45
C ALA A 18 -5.70 -3.35 -6.11
N GLY A 19 -4.72 -2.66 -5.53
CA GLY A 19 -4.87 -1.91 -4.29
C GLY A 19 -5.96 -0.85 -4.38
N ALA A 20 -6.03 -0.11 -5.49
CA ALA A 20 -7.04 0.93 -5.71
C ALA A 20 -8.48 0.38 -5.63
N LYS A 21 -8.72 -0.83 -6.14
CA LYS A 21 -10.02 -1.49 -6.01
C LYS A 21 -10.30 -1.90 -4.56
N ALA A 22 -9.27 -2.36 -3.86
CA ALA A 22 -9.37 -2.85 -2.49
C ALA A 22 -9.59 -1.73 -1.45
N LEU A 23 -9.28 -0.46 -1.78
CA LEU A 23 -9.47 0.70 -0.88
C LEU A 23 -10.90 0.88 -0.33
N ARG A 24 -11.91 0.29 -0.98
CA ARG A 24 -13.30 0.33 -0.52
C ARG A 24 -13.55 -0.48 0.76
N HIS A 25 -12.66 -1.42 1.07
CA HIS A 25 -12.71 -2.25 2.27
C HIS A 25 -11.86 -1.68 3.40
N LEU A 26 -11.16 -0.58 3.15
CA LEU A 26 -10.42 0.16 4.16
C LEU A 26 -11.23 1.35 4.64
N GLY A 27 -11.10 1.64 5.94
CA GLY A 27 -11.64 2.88 6.51
C GLY A 27 -11.05 4.12 5.82
N PRO A 28 -11.78 5.24 5.81
CA PRO A 28 -11.30 6.49 5.19
C PRO A 28 -9.99 7.01 5.80
N GLY A 29 -9.74 6.72 7.08
CA GLY A 29 -8.50 7.07 7.80
C GLY A 29 -7.35 6.05 7.68
N SER A 30 -7.55 4.94 6.95
CA SER A 30 -6.50 3.93 6.79
C SER A 30 -5.33 4.49 5.95
N PRO A 31 -4.09 4.44 6.45
CA PRO A 31 -2.95 5.03 5.77
C PRO A 31 -2.54 4.22 4.54
N VAL A 32 -2.33 4.92 3.42
CA VAL A 32 -1.97 4.31 2.13
C VAL A 32 -0.88 5.12 1.46
N ALA A 33 0.17 4.44 1.01
CA ALA A 33 1.24 5.03 0.22
C ALA A 33 1.34 4.42 -1.18
N LEU A 34 1.84 5.18 -2.14
CA LEU A 34 2.14 4.75 -3.50
C LEU A 34 3.64 4.90 -3.77
N GLN A 35 4.29 3.85 -4.28
CA GLN A 35 5.67 3.89 -4.72
C GLN A 35 5.88 2.99 -5.94
N GLY A 36 6.41 3.53 -7.04
CA GLY A 36 6.85 2.72 -8.20
C GLY A 36 5.76 1.83 -8.80
N GLY A 37 4.50 2.30 -8.87
CA GLY A 37 3.36 1.53 -9.39
C GLY A 37 2.81 0.48 -8.42
N ARG A 38 3.30 0.46 -7.18
CA ARG A 38 2.81 -0.40 -6.10
C ARG A 38 2.17 0.43 -5.00
N MET A 39 1.10 -0.11 -4.43
CA MET A 39 0.37 0.49 -3.32
C MET A 39 0.73 -0.26 -2.04
N ARG A 40 1.03 0.51 -0.99
CA ARG A 40 1.35 0.02 0.35
C ARG A 40 0.21 0.37 1.29
N LEU A 41 -0.52 -0.65 1.69
CA LEU A 41 -1.63 -0.56 2.62
C LEU A 41 -1.09 -0.83 4.02
N LEU A 42 -1.16 0.15 4.91
CA LEU A 42 -0.73 -0.04 6.30
C LEU A 42 -1.87 -0.69 7.07
N VAL A 43 -1.59 -1.85 7.66
CA VAL A 43 -2.55 -2.65 8.43
C VAL A 43 -2.06 -2.85 9.86
N ALA A 44 -2.93 -3.32 10.74
CA ALA A 44 -2.55 -3.64 12.11
C ALA A 44 -1.41 -4.67 12.15
N THR A 45 -0.53 -4.55 13.16
CA THR A 45 0.54 -5.52 13.38
C THR A 45 -0.03 -6.92 13.55
N GLY A 46 0.60 -7.92 12.92
CA GLY A 46 0.12 -9.32 12.87
C GLY A 46 -0.55 -9.67 11.53
N GLY A 47 -1.03 -8.68 10.77
CA GLY A 47 -1.65 -8.93 9.47
C GLY A 47 -0.72 -9.57 8.43
N ALA A 48 0.59 -9.34 8.55
CA ALA A 48 1.59 -10.01 7.71
C ALA A 48 1.74 -11.51 8.04
N GLU A 49 1.58 -11.88 9.32
CA GLU A 49 1.65 -13.26 9.80
C GLU A 49 0.39 -14.06 9.46
N GLU A 50 -0.79 -13.41 9.54
CA GLU A 50 -2.06 -14.02 9.19
C GLU A 50 -2.23 -14.24 7.68
N LEU A 51 -1.55 -13.44 6.86
CA LEU A 51 -1.71 -13.42 5.40
C LEU A 51 -1.61 -14.82 4.75
N PRO A 52 -0.59 -15.66 4.99
CA PRO A 52 -0.49 -16.96 4.34
C PRO A 52 -1.69 -17.87 4.66
N GLY A 53 -2.13 -17.90 5.93
CA GLY A 53 -3.29 -18.69 6.35
C GLY A 53 -4.60 -18.18 5.74
N LEU A 54 -4.76 -16.85 5.63
CA LEU A 54 -5.92 -16.26 4.96
C LEU A 54 -5.93 -16.55 3.45
N LEU A 55 -4.78 -16.48 2.78
CA LEU A 55 -4.68 -16.81 1.36
C LEU A 55 -4.93 -18.30 1.11
N GLU A 56 -4.46 -19.18 2.00
CA GLU A 56 -4.77 -20.62 1.93
C GLU A 56 -6.26 -20.88 2.11
N TRP A 57 -6.88 -20.28 3.13
CA TRP A 57 -8.32 -20.42 3.37
C TRP A 57 -9.18 -19.90 2.21
N LEU A 58 -8.74 -18.81 1.56
CA LEU A 58 -9.39 -18.26 0.37
C LEU A 58 -9.03 -19.01 -0.93
N GLU A 59 -8.27 -20.10 -0.86
CA GLU A 59 -7.82 -20.90 -2.02
C GLU A 59 -6.88 -20.14 -2.98
N TRP A 60 -6.34 -18.99 -2.56
CA TRP A 60 -5.39 -18.18 -3.31
C TRP A 60 -3.91 -18.54 -3.02
N GLY A 61 -3.63 -19.30 -1.96
CA GLY A 61 -2.27 -19.57 -1.46
C GLY A 61 -1.31 -20.26 -2.44
N ALA A 62 -1.83 -21.05 -3.39
CA ALA A 62 -1.02 -21.71 -4.41
C ALA A 62 -0.69 -20.81 -5.62
N LEU A 63 -1.32 -19.63 -5.72
CA LEU A 63 -1.15 -18.74 -6.86
C LEU A 63 -0.04 -17.73 -6.57
N ALA A 64 0.86 -17.54 -7.55
CA ALA A 64 1.86 -16.48 -7.54
C ALA A 64 1.18 -15.11 -7.74
N LEU A 65 0.50 -14.63 -6.71
CA LEU A 65 -0.07 -13.30 -6.65
C LEU A 65 1.07 -12.30 -6.47
N ASP A 66 0.96 -11.16 -7.15
CA ASP A 66 1.92 -10.06 -6.99
C ASP A 66 1.66 -9.27 -5.70
N LEU A 67 1.47 -9.98 -4.58
CA LEU A 67 1.16 -9.46 -3.26
C LEU A 67 2.31 -9.82 -2.32
N ARG A 68 2.80 -8.85 -1.53
CA ARG A 68 3.85 -9.07 -0.53
C ARG A 68 3.41 -8.51 0.81
N ALA A 69 3.64 -9.24 1.90
CA ALA A 69 3.53 -8.70 3.25
C ALA A 69 4.90 -8.32 3.80
N LEU A 70 4.98 -7.16 4.45
CA LEU A 70 6.12 -6.73 5.24
C LEU A 70 5.66 -6.68 6.70
N GLY A 71 6.05 -7.70 7.47
CA GLY A 71 5.77 -7.83 8.90
C GLY A 71 7.00 -7.50 9.75
N ASP A 72 7.28 -8.33 10.75
CA ASP A 72 8.47 -8.21 11.61
C ASP A 72 9.77 -8.05 10.79
N ARG A 73 10.62 -7.11 11.24
CA ARG A 73 11.89 -6.72 10.61
C ARG A 73 11.80 -6.21 9.17
N GLY A 74 10.61 -6.07 8.60
CA GLY A 74 10.42 -5.45 7.29
C GLY A 74 10.69 -3.94 7.34
N ARG A 75 10.91 -3.35 6.16
CA ARG A 75 11.16 -1.92 6.02
C ARG A 75 10.47 -1.39 4.78
N MET A 76 9.87 -0.21 4.91
CA MET A 76 9.37 0.55 3.76
C MET A 76 10.03 1.93 3.72
N ASP A 77 10.19 2.48 2.52
CA ASP A 77 10.61 3.88 2.39
C ASP A 77 9.51 4.77 2.96
N ALA A 78 9.90 5.74 3.81
CA ALA A 78 8.98 6.68 4.41
C ALA A 78 8.39 7.56 3.31
N PRO A 79 7.06 7.59 3.13
CA PRO A 79 6.46 8.41 2.10
C PRO A 79 6.68 9.89 2.40
N ALA A 80 6.97 10.67 1.36
CA ALA A 80 7.13 12.11 1.47
C ALA A 80 5.85 12.69 2.07
N ARG A 81 6.01 13.53 3.10
CA ARG A 81 4.89 14.24 3.70
C ARG A 81 4.26 15.10 2.59
N PRO A 82 2.92 15.10 2.42
CA PRO A 82 2.30 16.08 1.56
C PRO A 82 2.67 17.46 2.12
N GLU A 83 3.46 18.23 1.36
CA GLU A 83 3.79 19.61 1.72
C GLU A 83 2.46 20.34 1.99
N PRO A 84 2.28 21.00 3.14
CA PRO A 84 1.11 21.83 3.34
C PRO A 84 1.13 22.86 2.23
N ALA A 85 0.08 22.88 1.39
CA ALA A 85 -0.08 23.87 0.34
C ALA A 85 0.14 25.24 0.97
N SER A 86 1.30 25.85 0.69
CA SER A 86 1.71 27.08 1.34
C SER A 86 0.65 28.12 1.01
N THR A 87 -0.15 28.46 2.02
CA THR A 87 -1.13 29.52 1.91
C THR A 87 -0.36 30.79 1.58
N GLY A 88 -0.76 31.44 0.50
CA GLY A 88 0.09 32.35 -0.26
C GLY A 88 0.77 33.43 0.58
N VAL A 89 2.10 33.41 0.56
CA VAL A 89 2.90 34.63 0.56
C VAL A 89 3.60 34.66 -0.79
N ARG A 90 3.15 35.57 -1.64
CA ARG A 90 3.69 35.82 -2.98
C ARG A 90 5.07 36.48 -2.80
N LEU A 91 6.11 35.68 -2.60
CA LEU A 91 7.49 36.17 -2.73
C LEU A 91 7.81 36.45 -4.22
N PRO A 92 8.58 37.50 -4.52
CA PRO A 92 8.92 37.87 -5.89
C PRO A 92 9.78 36.79 -6.56
N PRO A 93 9.77 36.69 -7.91
CA PRO A 93 10.50 35.65 -8.62
C PRO A 93 11.99 35.96 -8.60
N GLY A 94 12.71 35.39 -7.63
CA GLY A 94 14.15 35.13 -7.77
C GLY A 94 14.36 33.87 -8.61
N PRO A 95 15.52 33.70 -9.28
CA PRO A 95 15.83 32.47 -10.00
C PRO A 95 16.09 31.37 -8.96
N ALA A 96 15.02 30.69 -8.54
CA ALA A 96 15.09 29.53 -7.67
C ALA A 96 15.54 28.34 -8.53
N GLU A 97 16.84 28.12 -8.52
CA GLU A 97 17.48 26.86 -8.84
C GLU A 97 16.77 25.70 -8.13
N GLY A 98 16.51 24.63 -8.88
CA GLY A 98 16.29 23.30 -8.31
C GLY A 98 14.95 23.11 -7.60
N ARG A 99 13.84 23.27 -8.31
CA ARG A 99 12.63 22.52 -7.95
C ARG A 99 12.98 21.04 -8.12
N GLY A 100 13.39 20.39 -7.03
CA GLY A 100 13.65 18.97 -7.01
C GLY A 100 12.41 18.25 -7.49
N GLU A 101 12.43 17.81 -8.75
CA GLU A 101 11.50 16.82 -9.26
C GLU A 101 11.41 15.70 -8.21
N PRO A 102 10.21 15.24 -7.81
CA PRO A 102 10.12 14.10 -6.92
C PRO A 102 10.92 12.97 -7.57
N VAL A 103 12.01 12.56 -6.89
CA VAL A 103 12.91 11.52 -7.37
C VAL A 103 12.05 10.37 -7.86
N GLN A 104 12.15 10.05 -9.14
CA GLN A 104 11.28 9.09 -9.81
C GLN A 104 11.29 7.78 -9.00
N GLY A 105 10.18 7.47 -8.32
CA GLY A 105 10.11 6.32 -7.39
C GLY A 105 10.14 6.65 -5.89
N ALA A 106 10.02 7.90 -5.47
CA ALA A 106 9.76 8.27 -4.07
C ALA A 106 8.37 7.76 -3.63
N ALA A 107 8.26 7.28 -2.39
CA ALA A 107 6.97 6.92 -1.82
C ALA A 107 6.16 8.20 -1.52
N LEU A 108 4.87 8.20 -1.87
CA LEU A 108 3.95 9.33 -1.67
C LEU A 108 2.73 8.87 -0.87
N TRP A 109 2.25 9.68 0.07
CA TRP A 109 0.98 9.41 0.75
C TRP A 109 -0.19 9.61 -0.21
N LEU A 110 -0.99 8.56 -0.44
CA LEU A 110 -2.32 8.66 -1.05
C LEU A 110 -3.38 9.02 -0.01
N ARG A 111 -3.25 8.43 1.18
CA ARG A 111 -4.02 8.78 2.38
C ARG A 111 -3.03 8.89 3.52
N PRO A 112 -2.68 10.11 3.98
CA PRO A 112 -1.78 10.26 5.10
C PRO A 112 -2.43 9.68 6.37
N PRO A 113 -1.65 9.13 7.31
CA PRO A 113 -2.18 8.81 8.63
C PRO A 113 -2.73 10.09 9.27
N GLU A 114 -3.84 9.99 10.00
CA GLU A 114 -4.37 11.13 10.76
C GLU A 114 -3.26 11.70 11.66
N SER A 115 -2.97 13.00 11.49
CA SER A 115 -1.89 13.67 12.20
C SER A 115 -2.31 13.89 13.66
N GLY A 116 -2.09 12.88 14.50
CA GLY A 116 -2.52 12.91 15.90
C GLY A 116 -2.00 11.78 16.79
N CYS A 117 -0.94 11.07 16.40
CA CYS A 117 -0.31 10.06 17.26
C CYS A 117 1.16 10.39 17.51
N GLU A 118 1.40 11.51 18.22
CA GLU A 118 2.60 11.61 19.03
C GLU A 118 2.49 10.61 20.19
N VAL A 119 3.56 9.87 20.38
CA VAL A 119 3.73 8.83 21.37
C VAL A 119 4.20 9.50 22.66
N GLU A 120 3.46 9.36 23.76
CA GLU A 120 3.96 8.90 25.07
C GLU A 120 2.84 8.85 26.12
N ALA A 121 2.85 7.78 26.91
CA ALA A 121 2.29 7.68 28.25
C ALA A 121 0.80 8.02 28.48
N SER A 122 -0.08 7.09 28.10
CA SER A 122 -1.10 6.58 29.04
C SER A 122 -1.55 5.22 28.52
N LEU A 123 -1.01 4.16 29.12
CA LEU A 123 -1.46 2.78 28.88
C LEU A 123 -2.97 2.70 29.13
N PRO A 124 -3.80 2.32 28.13
CA PRO A 124 -5.10 1.75 28.40
C PRO A 124 -4.94 0.23 28.44
N THR A 125 -5.21 -0.35 29.60
CA THR A 125 -5.38 -1.79 29.82
C THR A 125 -6.31 -2.39 28.75
N LEU A 126 -5.77 -3.37 27.99
CA LEU A 126 -6.40 -4.46 27.21
C LEU A 126 -7.88 -4.38 26.74
N SER A 127 -8.44 -3.21 26.40
CA SER A 127 -9.79 -3.13 25.78
C SER A 127 -10.03 -1.92 24.87
N ALA A 128 -8.99 -1.19 24.47
CA ALA A 128 -9.14 -0.03 23.59
C ALA A 128 -8.23 -0.13 22.36
N MET A 129 -8.41 -1.14 21.50
CA MET A 129 -7.87 -1.13 20.14
C MET A 129 -8.85 -1.81 19.15
N GLY A 130 -10.02 -1.20 18.97
CA GLY A 130 -10.80 -1.32 17.73
C GLY A 130 -10.32 -0.27 16.73
N GLY A 131 -9.03 -0.27 16.39
CA GLY A 131 -8.44 0.69 15.46
C GLY A 131 -8.66 0.25 14.01
N VAL A 132 -9.66 0.85 13.35
CA VAL A 132 -9.79 1.01 11.89
C VAL A 132 -9.48 -0.24 11.04
N GLY A 133 -10.38 -1.23 11.08
CA GLY A 133 -10.41 -2.37 10.15
C GLY A 133 -10.29 -3.72 10.85
N GLY A 134 -11.40 -4.45 10.99
CA GLY A 134 -11.42 -5.76 11.65
C GLY A 134 -10.91 -6.90 10.77
N ALA A 135 -10.72 -8.09 11.35
CA ALA A 135 -10.49 -9.34 10.61
C ALA A 135 -11.43 -9.56 9.38
N PRO A 136 -12.75 -9.27 9.44
CA PRO A 136 -13.61 -9.38 8.25
C PRO A 136 -13.26 -8.37 7.14
N ASP A 137 -12.70 -7.21 7.48
CA ASP A 137 -12.28 -6.21 6.49
C ASP A 137 -10.99 -6.66 5.80
N LEU A 138 -10.07 -7.30 6.54
CA LEU A 138 -8.86 -7.89 5.98
C LEU A 138 -9.18 -9.01 4.98
N VAL A 139 -10.12 -9.90 5.31
CA VAL A 139 -10.58 -10.95 4.38
C VAL A 139 -11.11 -10.35 3.07
N ARG A 140 -12.00 -9.36 3.15
CA ARG A 140 -12.59 -8.70 1.96
C ARG A 140 -11.54 -7.96 1.14
N LEU A 141 -10.59 -7.33 1.82
CA LEU A 141 -9.44 -6.67 1.22
C LEU A 141 -8.61 -7.68 0.42
N LEU A 142 -8.20 -8.77 1.06
CA LEU A 142 -7.34 -9.79 0.46
C LEU A 142 -8.02 -10.49 -0.71
N ASP A 143 -9.29 -10.88 -0.58
CA ASP A 143 -10.06 -11.48 -1.67
C ASP A 143 -10.12 -10.56 -2.91
N THR A 144 -10.35 -9.26 -2.68
CA THR A 144 -10.36 -8.27 -3.77
C THR A 144 -8.99 -8.08 -4.39
N VAL A 145 -7.93 -7.96 -3.58
CA VAL A 145 -6.56 -7.82 -4.10
C VAL A 145 -6.18 -9.07 -4.89
N ALA A 146 -6.45 -10.26 -4.37
CA ALA A 146 -6.13 -11.53 -5.02
C ALA A 146 -6.84 -11.66 -6.36
N THR A 147 -8.15 -11.41 -6.40
CA THR A 147 -8.96 -11.38 -7.62
C THR A 147 -8.38 -10.42 -8.65
N GLU A 148 -8.02 -9.20 -8.24
CA GLU A 148 -7.49 -8.19 -9.14
C GLU A 148 -6.08 -8.49 -9.64
N CYS A 149 -5.20 -8.98 -8.77
CA CYS A 149 -3.87 -9.49 -9.15
C CYS A 149 -3.99 -10.61 -10.19
N HIS A 150 -4.90 -11.56 -9.96
CA HIS A 150 -5.16 -12.64 -10.90
C HIS A 150 -5.65 -12.10 -12.25
N ARG A 151 -6.60 -11.15 -12.24
CA ARG A 151 -7.13 -10.52 -13.44
C ARG A 151 -6.05 -9.77 -14.24
N ILE A 152 -5.17 -9.02 -13.57
CA ILE A 152 -4.02 -8.34 -14.19
C ILE A 152 -3.09 -9.37 -14.86
N ARG A 153 -2.79 -10.47 -14.16
CA ARG A 153 -1.96 -11.56 -14.68
C ARG A 153 -2.56 -12.16 -15.95
N LEU A 154 -3.86 -12.47 -15.94
CA LEU A 154 -4.56 -13.01 -17.11
C LEU A 154 -4.54 -12.03 -18.29
N ARG A 155 -4.80 -10.74 -18.05
CA ARG A 155 -4.72 -9.71 -19.10
C ARG A 155 -3.32 -9.61 -19.73
N ARG A 156 -2.27 -9.71 -18.93
CA ARG A 156 -0.88 -9.68 -19.42
C ARG A 156 -0.53 -10.93 -20.23
N ALA A 157 -0.99 -12.11 -19.80
CA ALA A 157 -0.80 -13.35 -20.53
C ALA A 157 -1.52 -13.34 -21.89
N GLY A 158 -2.76 -12.82 -21.95
CA GLY A 158 -3.50 -12.67 -23.20
C GLY A 158 -2.78 -11.78 -24.22
N ARG A 159 -2.30 -10.60 -23.79
CA ARG A 159 -1.54 -9.67 -24.63
C ARG A 159 -0.21 -10.24 -25.13
N GLY A 160 0.47 -11.06 -24.32
CA GLY A 160 1.70 -11.73 -24.71
C GLY A 160 1.46 -12.79 -25.80
N SER A 161 0.32 -13.47 -25.76
CA SER A 161 -0.09 -14.45 -26.77
C SER A 161 -0.38 -13.79 -28.12
N GLU A 162 -1.10 -12.66 -28.12
CA GLU A 162 -1.40 -11.88 -29.33
C GLU A 162 -0.13 -11.34 -30.01
N ASN A 163 0.80 -10.77 -29.24
CA ASN A 163 2.08 -10.27 -29.79
C ASN A 163 2.98 -11.39 -30.32
N SER A 164 2.95 -12.58 -29.72
CA SER A 164 3.74 -13.74 -30.19
C SER A 164 3.20 -14.28 -31.53
N GLN A 165 1.89 -14.23 -31.75
CA GLN A 165 1.28 -14.63 -33.04
C GLN A 165 1.62 -13.66 -34.19
N LEU A 166 1.73 -12.36 -33.90
CA LEU A 166 2.10 -11.35 -34.90
C LEU A 166 3.55 -11.49 -35.38
N LEU A 167 4.48 -11.84 -34.48
CA LEU A 167 5.90 -12.05 -34.82
C LEU A 167 6.15 -13.35 -35.60
N ALA A 168 5.27 -14.35 -35.46
CA ALA A 168 5.38 -15.62 -36.18
C ALA A 168 4.79 -15.59 -37.61
N SER A 169 4.19 -14.46 -38.02
CA SER A 169 3.51 -14.31 -39.32
C SER A 169 4.28 -13.41 -40.31
N SER A 170 5.58 -13.16 -40.08
CA SER A 170 6.45 -12.34 -40.93
C SER A 170 7.52 -13.16 -41.66
#